data_AF-A0A3C1D2I2-F1
#
_entry.id   AF-A0A3C1D2I2-F1
#
_cell.length_a   1.000
_cell.length_b   1.000
_cell.length_c   1.000
_cell.angle_alpha   90.00
_cell.angle_beta   90.00
_cell.angle_gamma   90.00
#
_symmetry.space_group_name_H-M   'P 1'
#
loop_
_entity.id
_entity.type
_entity.pdbx_description
1 polymer ?
#
loop_
_entity_poly.entity_id
_entity_poly.type
_entity_poly.pdbx_seq_one_letter_code
_entity_poly.pdbx_strand_id
1 'polypeptide(L)' 'RMHHLGIGADHRGTPVLLLADDSTVTVVATRTGEILATNQIDPDKTYWRNTMKAPAAGRRLPTSDL' A
#
# COMPACT_ATOMS: atom_id res chain seq x y z
N ARG A 1 -14.30 5.05 -11.40
CA ARG A 1 -14.14 4.49 -10.03
C ARG A 1 -12.88 5.10 -9.43
N MET A 2 -12.89 5.50 -8.15
CA MET A 2 -11.67 5.99 -7.50
C MET A 2 -10.81 4.80 -7.06
N HIS A 3 -9.51 4.87 -7.33
CA HIS A 3 -8.53 3.88 -6.89
C HIS A 3 -7.80 4.43 -5.67
N HIS A 4 -7.85 3.70 -4.56
CA HIS A 4 -7.21 4.09 -3.30
C HIS A 4 -5.83 3.44 -3.20
N LEU A 5 -4.83 4.25 -2.87
CA LEU A 5 -3.48 3.79 -2.56
C LEU A 5 -3.39 3.47 -1.06
N GLY A 6 -3.02 2.23 -0.75
CA GLY A 6 -2.70 1.83 0.62
C GLY A 6 -1.32 2.33 1.01
N ILE A 7 -1.22 3.21 2.02
CA ILE A 7 0.05 3.67 2.59
C ILE A 7 0.17 3.33 4.09
N GLY A 8 -0.95 3.32 4.82
CA GLY A 8 -1.03 3.07 6.26
C GLY A 8 -1.50 4.30 7.05
N ALA A 9 -2.15 4.07 8.19
CA ALA A 9 -2.75 5.15 8.99
C ALA A 9 -1.73 6.12 9.58
N ASP A 10 -0.49 5.65 9.84
CA ASP A 10 0.59 6.45 10.42
C ASP A 10 1.03 7.62 9.54
N HIS A 11 0.71 7.58 8.24
CA HIS A 11 1.06 8.63 7.26
C HIS A 11 -0.09 9.61 6.99
N ARG A 12 -1.10 9.66 7.87
CA ARG A 12 -2.24 10.57 7.71
C ARG A 12 -1.78 12.02 7.74
N GLY A 13 -2.13 12.78 6.69
CA GLY A 13 -1.78 14.20 6.58
C GLY A 13 -0.31 14.45 6.19
N THR A 14 0.47 13.40 5.96
CA THR A 14 1.83 13.53 5.43
C THR A 14 1.77 14.05 3.99
N PRO A 15 2.43 15.17 3.65
CA PRO A 15 2.55 15.61 2.26
C PRO A 15 3.42 14.62 1.46
N VAL A 16 2.98 14.27 0.25
CA VAL A 16 3.63 13.25 -0.59
C VAL A 16 3.83 13.71 -2.03
N LEU A 17 4.89 13.20 -2.64
CA LEU A 17 5.07 13.14 -4.09
C LEU A 17 4.65 11.74 -4.55
N LEU A 18 3.85 11.68 -5.61
CA LEU A 18 3.45 10.43 -6.26
C LEU A 18 4.21 10.33 -7.58
N LEU A 19 4.93 9.22 -7.76
CA LEU A 19 5.56 8.86 -9.03
C LEU A 19 4.79 7.66 -9.59
N ALA A 20 4.16 7.82 -10.74
CA ALA A 20 3.38 6.76 -11.37
C ALA A 20 3.98 6.40 -12.74
N ASP A 21 4.15 5.11 -12.98
CA ASP A 21 4.37 4.53 -14.31
C ASP A 21 3.20 3.61 -14.68
N ASP A 22 3.32 2.88 -15.78
CA ASP A 22 2.27 2.00 -16.30
C ASP A 22 1.84 0.88 -15.33
N SER A 23 2.71 0.53 -14.39
CA SER A 23 2.58 -0.64 -13.51
C SER A 23 2.48 -0.30 -12.03
N THR A 24 3.06 0.83 -11.61
CA THR A 24 3.36 1.09 -10.21
C THR A 24 3.14 2.55 -9.86
N VAL A 25 2.63 2.79 -8.66
CA VAL A 25 2.70 4.08 -8.00
C VAL A 25 3.66 3.98 -6.81
N THR A 26 4.66 4.85 -6.78
CA THR A 26 5.59 5.04 -5.65
C THR A 26 5.20 6.30 -4.89
N VAL A 27 5.02 6.16 -3.57
CA VAL A 27 4.64 7.25 -2.66
C VAL A 27 5.87 7.69 -1.86
N VAL A 28 6.29 8.94 -2.03
CA VAL A 28 7.49 9.50 -1.40
C VAL A 28 7.11 10.63 -0.45
N ALA A 29 7.58 10.57 0.80
CA ALA A 29 7.44 11.68 1.75
C ALA A 29 8.24 12.89 1.27
N THR A 30 7.58 14.04 1.07
CA THR A 30 8.25 15.20 0.45
C THR A 30 9.35 15.81 1.32
N ARG A 31 9.23 15.69 2.64
CA ARG A 31 10.17 16.29 3.59
C ARG A 31 11.45 15.48 3.77
N THR A 32 11.36 14.15 3.71
CA THR A 32 12.49 13.24 4.00
C THR A 32 13.03 12.56 2.76
N GLY A 33 12.25 12.47 1.67
CA GLY A 33 12.57 11.67 0.51
C GLY A 33 12.37 10.16 0.73
N GLU A 34 11.84 9.75 1.88
CA GLU A 34 11.59 8.35 2.17
C GLU A 34 10.44 7.78 1.34
N ILE A 35 10.60 6.54 0.86
CA ILE A 35 9.52 5.80 0.21
C ILE A 35 8.60 5.23 1.29
N LEU A 36 7.34 5.65 1.28
CA LEU A 36 6.31 5.22 2.23
C LEU A 36 5.55 3.98 1.74
N ALA A 37 5.36 3.88 0.42
CA ALA A 37 4.67 2.76 -0.20
C ALA A 37 5.05 2.60 -1.68
N THR A 38 4.97 1.36 -2.15
CA THR A 38 4.84 1.02 -3.56
C THR A 38 3.52 0.29 -3.76
N ASN A 39 2.77 0.64 -4.79
CA ASN A 39 1.44 0.11 -5.05
C ASN A 39 1.36 -0.39 -6.50
N GLN A 40 1.03 -1.66 -6.70
CA GLN A 40 0.81 -2.21 -8.04
C GLN A 40 -0.52 -1.70 -8.60
N ILE A 41 -0.50 -1.16 -9.81
CA ILE A 41 -1.68 -0.76 -10.56
C ILE A 41 -2.40 -2.01 -11.02
N ASP A 42 -3.64 -2.16 -10.56
CA ASP A 42 -4.58 -3.18 -11.02
C ASP A 42 -5.88 -2.45 -11.37
N PRO A 43 -6.17 -2.24 -12.67
CA PRO A 43 -7.35 -1.51 -13.08
C PRO A 43 -8.63 -2.08 -12.50
N ASP A 44 -8.70 -3.38 -12.23
CA ASP A 44 -9.92 -4.06 -11.77
C ASP A 44 -10.17 -3.94 -10.27
N LYS A 45 -9.20 -3.45 -9.51
CA LYS A 45 -9.30 -3.24 -8.06
C LYS A 45 -9.43 -1.77 -7.71
N THR A 46 -10.36 -1.44 -6.82
CA THR A 46 -10.51 -0.08 -6.27
C THR A 46 -9.51 0.24 -5.16
N TYR A 47 -8.75 -0.74 -4.67
CA TYR A 47 -7.74 -0.58 -3.63
C TYR A 47 -6.44 -1.27 -4.02
N TRP A 48 -5.35 -0.52 -4.03
CA TRP A 48 -4.00 -1.00 -4.32
C TRP A 48 -3.19 -1.00 -3.04
N ARG A 49 -2.92 -2.18 -2.49
CA ARG A 49 -2.16 -2.35 -1.25
C ARG A 49 -0.72 -1.88 -1.38
N ASN A 50 -0.10 -1.52 -0.25
CA ASN A 50 1.34 -1.36 -0.15
C ASN A 50 2.02 -2.73 -0.35
N THR A 51 2.94 -2.85 -1.30
CA THR A 51 3.71 -4.07 -1.57
C THR A 51 5.00 -4.17 -0.76
N MET A 52 5.46 -3.07 -0.15
CA MET A 52 6.59 -3.07 0.78
C MET A 52 6.27 -3.76 2.11
N LYS A 53 4.99 -3.81 2.48
CA LYS A 53 4.53 -4.52 3.68
C LYS A 53 4.19 -5.97 3.30
N ALA A 54 4.64 -6.90 4.14
CA ALA A 54 4.20 -8.29 4.05
C ALA A 54 2.66 -8.35 4.05
N PRO A 55 2.05 -9.28 3.29
CA PRO A 55 0.62 -9.52 3.43
C PRO A 55 0.27 -9.68 4.91
N ALA A 56 -0.81 -9.04 5.36
CA ALA A 56 -1.31 -9.31 6.70
C ALA A 56 -1.50 -10.83 6.80
N ALA A 57 -0.79 -11.47 7.73
CA ALA A 57 -0.94 -12.89 7.99
C ALA A 57 -2.43 -13.10 8.29
N GLY A 58 -3.14 -13.76 7.38
CA GLY A 58 -4.53 -14.09 7.58
C GLY A 58 -4.66 -14.76 8.94
N ARG A 59 -5.69 -14.39 9.70
CA ARG A 59 -6.05 -15.01 10.99
C ARG A 59 -5.77 -16.51 10.89
N ARG A 60 -4.74 -16.98 11.59
CA ARG A 60 -4.40 -18.40 11.68
C ARG A 60 -5.68 -19.07 12.16
N LEU A 61 -6.30 -19.90 11.31
CA LEU A 61 -7.42 -20.72 11.75
C LEU A 61 -6.89 -21.55 12.93
N PRO A 62 -7.64 -21.68 14.03
CA PRO A 62 -7.20 -22.56 15.11
C PRO A 62 -7.01 -23.95 14.49
N THR A 63 -5.77 -24.45 14.54
CA THR A 63 -5.50 -25.88 14.38
C THR A 63 -6.29 -26.56 15.48
N SER A 64 -7.41 -27.17 15.11
CA SER A 64 -8.11 -28.11 15.97
C SER A 64 -7.18 -29.29 16.14
N ASP A 65 -6.53 -29.39 17.29
CA ASP A 65 -5.83 -30.60 17.69
C ASP A 65 -6.89 -31.68 17.99
N LEU A 66 -6.75 -32.78 17.24
CA LEU A 66 -7.19 -34.17 17.42
C LEU A 66 -8.28 -34.50 18.44
#